data_AF-A0A2V7S9B7-F1
#
_entry.id   AF-A0A2V7S9B7-F1
#
_cell.length_a   1.000
_cell.length_b   1.000
_cell.length_c   1.000
_cell.angle_alpha   90.00
_cell.angle_beta   90.00
_cell.angle_gamma   90.00
#
_symmetry.space_group_name_H-M   'P 1'
#
loop_
_entity.id
_entity.type
_entity.pdbx_description
1 polymer ?
#
loop_
_entity_poly.entity_id
_entity_poly.type
_entity_poly.pdbx_seq_one_letter_code
_entity_poly.pdbx_strand_id
1 'polypeptide(L)'
;MFVWNMPNIARSIYTGMVGRRRLGLLEPPICERCGAVMRVKARHLAHARLVPESQGLGLILRCPNCRSEGALLVGRDAQAALQQGLTYLSLTRRGRQRAEDAARLVEDVGGPDRLIRDVARRELTLRSLAPERRLALEMAVDERAEVEELERRWKEAEELADIADGMLSTTTELEEELRRLKDGLP
;
A
#
# COMPACT_ATOMS: atom_id res chain seq x y z
N MET A 1 -12.91 -44.70 -1.48
CA MET A 1 -12.13 -44.00 -2.52
C MET A 1 -12.03 -42.53 -2.09
N PHE A 2 -10.91 -42.12 -1.50
CA PHE A 2 -10.71 -40.72 -1.08
C PHE A 2 -10.40 -39.88 -2.34
N VAL A 3 -11.39 -39.18 -2.86
CA VAL A 3 -11.15 -38.19 -3.91
C VAL A 3 -10.44 -37.00 -3.25
N TRP A 4 -9.11 -37.01 -3.31
CA TRP A 4 -8.31 -35.85 -2.94
C TRP A 4 -8.67 -34.70 -3.88
N ASN A 5 -9.34 -33.68 -3.36
CA ASN A 5 -9.50 -32.43 -4.08
C ASN A 5 -8.17 -31.66 -4.03
N MET A 6 -7.20 -32.15 -4.80
CA MET A 6 -5.83 -31.62 -4.88
C MET A 6 -5.79 -30.09 -5.09
N PRO A 7 -6.66 -29.48 -5.94
CA PRO A 7 -6.73 -28.02 -6.07
C PRO A 7 -7.06 -27.30 -4.76
N ASN A 8 -8.03 -27.81 -3.99
CA ASN A 8 -8.41 -27.20 -2.72
C ASN A 8 -7.31 -27.32 -1.65
N ILE A 9 -6.55 -28.40 -1.69
CA ILE A 9 -5.46 -28.66 -0.71
C ILE A 9 -4.27 -27.76 -1.02
N ALA A 10 -3.84 -27.71 -2.29
CA ALA A 10 -2.78 -26.79 -2.73
C ALA A 10 -3.13 -25.33 -2.39
N ARG A 11 -4.38 -24.92 -2.63
CA ARG A 11 -4.87 -23.58 -2.28
C ARG A 11 -4.87 -23.33 -0.77
N SER A 12 -5.27 -24.30 0.04
CA SER A 12 -5.25 -24.20 1.50
C SER A 12 -3.82 -24.02 2.02
N ILE A 13 -2.87 -24.78 1.48
CA ILE A 13 -1.44 -24.68 1.79
C ILE A 13 -0.92 -23.28 1.42
N TYR A 14 -1.19 -22.83 0.19
CA TYR A 14 -0.77 -21.51 -0.30
C TYR A 14 -1.34 -20.37 0.55
N THR A 15 -2.64 -20.39 0.83
CA THR A 15 -3.30 -19.39 1.68
C THR A 15 -2.71 -19.39 3.10
N GLY A 16 -2.43 -20.57 3.64
CA GLY A 16 -1.77 -20.73 4.93
C GLY A 16 -0.32 -20.24 4.95
N MET A 17 0.39 -20.32 3.83
CA MET A 17 1.73 -19.76 3.65
C MET A 17 1.67 -18.23 3.63
N VAL A 18 0.80 -17.64 2.81
CA VAL A 18 0.61 -16.18 2.73
C VAL A 18 0.18 -15.61 4.08
N GLY A 19 -0.79 -16.24 4.76
CA GLY A 19 -1.25 -15.80 6.07
C GLY A 19 -0.19 -15.84 7.17
N ARG A 20 0.88 -16.64 7.00
CA ARG A 20 1.99 -16.75 7.95
C ARG A 20 3.11 -15.74 7.68
N ARG A 21 3.14 -15.09 6.51
CA ARG A 21 4.13 -14.07 6.19
C ARG A 21 4.06 -12.93 7.20
N ARG A 22 5.22 -12.53 7.71
CA ARG A 22 5.34 -11.34 8.56
C ARG A 22 5.15 -10.11 7.71
N LEU A 23 4.59 -9.07 8.31
CA LEU A 23 4.53 -7.78 7.64
C LEU A 23 5.94 -7.22 7.45
N GLY A 24 6.18 -6.61 6.29
CA GLY A 24 7.42 -5.91 5.97
C GLY A 24 7.47 -4.50 6.58
N LEU A 25 7.13 -4.37 7.86
CA LEU A 25 7.28 -3.10 8.59
C LEU A 25 8.76 -2.87 8.88
N LEU A 26 9.21 -1.61 8.75
CA LEU A 26 10.60 -1.23 9.07
C LEU A 26 10.93 -1.56 10.53
N GLU A 27 10.03 -1.21 11.44
CA GLU A 27 10.12 -1.56 12.85
C GLU A 27 8.84 -2.26 13.33
N PRO A 28 8.94 -3.38 14.06
CA PRO A 28 7.77 -4.05 14.59
C PRO A 28 7.17 -3.21 15.73
N PRO A 29 5.85 -2.89 15.67
CA PRO A 29 5.24 -2.02 16.67
C PRO A 29 5.18 -2.71 18.04
N ILE A 30 5.22 -1.93 19.12
CA ILE A 30 5.07 -2.42 20.48
C ILE A 30 3.61 -2.25 20.90
N CYS A 31 3.04 -3.26 21.55
CA CYS A 31 1.67 -3.17 22.03
C CYS A 31 1.57 -2.21 23.23
N GLU A 32 0.81 -1.13 23.09
CA GLU A 32 0.57 -0.13 24.15
C GLU A 32 -0.09 -0.71 25.41
N ARG A 33 -0.78 -1.85 25.29
CA ARG A 33 -1.50 -2.47 26.41
C ARG A 33 -0.70 -3.49 27.22
N CYS A 34 0.19 -4.25 26.57
CA CYS A 34 0.95 -5.32 27.25
C CYS A 34 2.48 -5.21 27.07
N GLY A 35 2.97 -4.18 26.39
CA GLY A 35 4.40 -3.95 26.16
C GLY A 35 5.08 -4.96 25.24
N ALA A 36 4.35 -5.92 24.68
CA ALA A 36 4.94 -6.96 23.83
C ALA A 36 5.24 -6.41 22.42
N VAL A 37 6.42 -6.75 21.89
CA VAL A 37 6.75 -6.53 20.48
C VAL A 37 5.79 -7.33 19.59
N MET A 38 5.03 -6.63 18.73
CA MET A 38 3.99 -7.22 17.91
C MET A 38 4.60 -7.81 16.64
N ARG A 39 4.79 -9.13 16.64
CA ARG A 39 5.14 -9.89 15.41
C ARG A 39 3.90 -10.12 14.56
N VAL A 40 3.48 -9.06 13.86
CA VAL A 40 2.27 -9.08 13.03
C VAL A 40 2.50 -9.89 11.75
N LYS A 41 1.49 -10.66 11.37
CA LYS A 41 1.46 -11.50 10.17
C LYS A 41 0.25 -11.09 9.33
N ALA A 42 0.27 -11.36 8.03
CA ALA A 42 -0.84 -11.02 7.13
C ALA A 42 -2.21 -11.48 7.66
N ARG A 43 -2.30 -12.68 8.25
CA ARG A 43 -3.57 -13.17 8.84
C ARG A 43 -4.10 -12.36 10.00
N HIS A 44 -3.24 -11.65 10.74
CA HIS A 44 -3.66 -10.84 11.88
C HIS A 44 -4.40 -9.57 11.43
N LEU A 45 -4.19 -9.13 10.18
CA LEU A 45 -4.88 -7.97 9.58
C LEU A 45 -6.37 -8.21 9.41
N ALA A 46 -6.83 -9.47 9.41
CA ALA A 46 -8.25 -9.80 9.49
C ALA A 46 -8.96 -9.06 10.65
N HIS A 47 -8.24 -8.79 11.74
CA HIS A 47 -8.74 -8.09 12.91
C HIS A 47 -8.28 -6.64 13.04
N ALA A 48 -7.51 -6.14 12.06
CA ALA A 48 -7.15 -4.74 12.01
C ALA A 48 -8.36 -3.91 11.53
N ARG A 49 -8.32 -2.62 11.85
CA ARG A 49 -9.38 -1.66 11.54
C ARG A 49 -8.74 -0.43 10.91
N LEU A 50 -9.29 -0.02 9.77
CA LEU A 50 -8.93 1.24 9.14
C LEU A 50 -9.59 2.39 9.93
N VAL A 51 -8.83 3.45 10.18
CA VAL A 51 -9.30 4.64 10.89
C VAL A 51 -8.89 5.91 10.13
N PRO A 52 -9.67 7.01 10.24
CA PRO A 52 -9.30 8.27 9.64
C PRO A 52 -8.00 8.78 10.27
N GLU A 53 -7.05 9.23 9.45
CA GLU A 53 -5.82 9.87 9.90
C GLU A 53 -5.61 11.17 9.13
N SER A 54 -5.11 12.19 9.82
CA SER A 54 -4.99 13.57 9.33
C SER A 54 -4.11 13.72 8.09
N GLN A 55 -3.05 12.92 7.98
CA GLN A 55 -2.08 12.96 6.88
C GLN A 55 -2.04 11.67 6.04
N GLY A 56 -3.07 10.82 6.13
CA GLY A 56 -3.13 9.63 5.27
C GLY A 56 -4.01 8.51 5.82
N LEU A 57 -3.45 7.30 5.81
CA LEU A 57 -4.11 6.09 6.27
C LEU A 57 -3.70 5.79 7.71
N GLY A 58 -4.68 5.55 8.57
CA GLY A 58 -4.48 5.02 9.91
C GLY A 58 -4.98 3.58 9.98
N LEU A 59 -4.19 2.68 10.57
CA LEU A 59 -4.56 1.28 10.74
C LEU A 59 -4.30 0.83 12.17
N ILE A 60 -5.38 0.58 12.91
CA ILE A 60 -5.30 0.04 14.26
C ILE A 60 -5.11 -1.47 14.17
N LEU A 61 -4.01 -1.95 14.75
CA LEU A 61 -3.64 -3.34 14.82
C LEU A 61 -4.12 -3.97 16.12
N ARG A 62 -4.66 -5.19 16.00
CA ARG A 62 -4.95 -6.03 17.15
C ARG A 62 -3.69 -6.81 17.57
N CYS A 63 -3.30 -6.69 18.83
CA CYS A 63 -2.15 -7.39 19.38
C CYS A 63 -2.34 -8.91 19.33
N PRO A 64 -1.42 -9.69 18.72
CA PRO A 64 -1.51 -11.14 18.69
C PRO A 64 -1.39 -11.81 20.08
N ASN A 65 -0.81 -11.11 21.06
CA ASN A 65 -0.57 -11.63 22.41
C ASN A 65 -1.79 -11.42 23.32
N CYS A 66 -2.15 -10.16 23.62
CA CYS A 66 -3.25 -9.83 24.53
C CYS A 66 -4.61 -9.63 23.85
N ARG A 67 -4.67 -9.65 22.51
CA ARG A 67 -5.90 -9.49 21.71
C ARG A 67 -6.63 -8.15 21.90
N SER A 68 -6.02 -7.14 22.48
CA SER A 68 -6.55 -5.77 22.43
C SER A 68 -6.14 -5.05 21.15
N GLU A 69 -6.78 -3.93 20.85
CA GLU A 69 -6.12 -2.90 20.03
C GLU A 69 -4.79 -2.54 20.71
N GLY A 70 -3.72 -2.51 19.92
CA GLY A 70 -2.36 -2.55 20.46
C GLY A 70 -1.40 -1.56 19.87
N ALA A 71 -1.57 -1.16 18.61
CA ALA A 71 -0.72 -0.17 17.96
C ALA A 71 -1.47 0.47 16.79
N LEU A 72 -1.20 1.75 16.53
CA LEU A 72 -1.63 2.46 15.33
C LEU A 72 -0.46 2.51 14.34
N LEU A 73 -0.67 2.00 13.13
CA LEU A 73 0.20 2.31 12.00
C LEU A 73 -0.34 3.51 11.26
N VAL A 74 0.55 4.34 10.72
CA VAL A 74 0.21 5.51 9.91
C VAL A 74 1.00 5.53 8.61
N GLY A 75 0.47 6.23 7.60
CA GLY A 75 1.17 6.47 6.34
C GLY A 75 1.56 5.19 5.60
N ARG A 76 2.82 5.12 5.13
CA ARG A 76 3.33 4.00 4.32
C ARG A 76 3.27 2.65 5.02
N ASP A 77 3.52 2.61 6.33
CA ASP A 77 3.44 1.37 7.10
C ASP A 77 2.00 0.85 7.17
N ALA A 78 1.02 1.75 7.35
CA ALA A 78 -0.39 1.39 7.32
C ALA A 78 -0.81 0.86 5.94
N GLN A 79 -0.38 1.53 4.87
CA GLN A 79 -0.66 1.18 3.48
C GLN A 79 -0.07 -0.19 3.11
N ALA A 80 1.22 -0.41 3.37
CA ALA A 80 1.88 -1.68 3.10
C ALA A 80 1.27 -2.84 3.91
N ALA A 81 0.93 -2.59 5.17
CA ALA A 81 0.24 -3.57 6.02
C ALA A 81 -1.16 -3.91 5.47
N LEU A 82 -1.88 -2.89 4.98
CA LEU A 82 -3.22 -3.03 4.43
C LEU A 82 -3.22 -3.83 3.13
N GLN A 83 -2.30 -3.54 2.19
CA GLN A 83 -2.12 -4.31 0.94
C GLN A 83 -1.89 -5.79 1.24
N GLN A 84 -0.90 -6.11 2.09
CA GLN A 84 -0.59 -7.49 2.47
C GLN A 84 -1.75 -8.20 3.18
N GLY A 85 -2.50 -7.47 4.01
CA GLY A 85 -3.68 -7.97 4.71
C GLY A 85 -4.84 -8.27 3.77
N LEU A 86 -5.13 -7.37 2.83
CA LEU A 86 -6.24 -7.50 1.88
C LEU A 86 -5.98 -8.62 0.88
N THR A 87 -4.76 -8.73 0.34
CA THR A 87 -4.36 -9.86 -0.52
C THR A 87 -4.50 -11.20 0.20
N TYR A 88 -4.13 -11.30 1.48
CA TYR A 88 -4.39 -12.51 2.24
C TYR A 88 -5.90 -12.81 2.34
N LEU A 89 -6.69 -11.78 2.65
CA LEU A 89 -8.13 -11.91 2.83
C LEU A 89 -8.88 -12.25 1.52
N SER A 90 -8.40 -11.79 0.37
CA SER A 90 -8.95 -12.16 -0.94
C SER A 90 -8.65 -13.62 -1.27
N LEU A 91 -7.42 -14.10 -1.01
CA LEU A 91 -7.03 -15.50 -1.21
C LEU A 91 -7.86 -16.51 -0.40
N THR A 92 -8.25 -16.15 0.83
CA THR A 92 -9.02 -17.03 1.73
C THR A 92 -10.45 -17.36 1.24
N ARG A 93 -10.99 -16.64 0.24
CA ARG A 93 -12.39 -16.79 -0.18
C ARG A 93 -12.56 -17.57 -1.48
N ARG A 94 -13.49 -18.54 -1.48
CA ARG A 94 -13.71 -19.50 -2.58
C ARG A 94 -14.49 -18.96 -3.80
N GLY A 95 -14.89 -17.69 -3.84
CA GLY A 95 -15.69 -17.12 -4.93
C GLY A 95 -14.87 -16.34 -5.96
N ARG A 96 -15.36 -16.26 -7.20
CA ARG A 96 -14.91 -15.21 -8.14
C ARG A 96 -15.47 -13.89 -7.62
N GLN A 97 -14.64 -13.08 -6.97
CA GLN A 97 -14.97 -11.68 -6.80
C GLN A 97 -14.93 -11.03 -8.18
N ARG A 98 -16.00 -10.35 -8.58
CA ARG A 98 -16.04 -9.66 -9.87
C ARG A 98 -15.32 -8.33 -9.70
N ALA A 99 -14.15 -8.21 -10.32
CA ALA A 99 -13.39 -6.96 -10.35
C ALA A 99 -14.24 -5.79 -10.86
N GLU A 100 -15.14 -6.04 -11.81
CA GLU A 100 -16.09 -5.05 -12.33
C GLU A 100 -17.08 -4.54 -11.27
N ASP A 101 -17.57 -5.40 -10.37
CA ASP A 101 -18.47 -4.97 -9.29
C ASP A 101 -17.71 -4.16 -8.25
N ALA A 102 -16.46 -4.54 -7.96
CA ALA A 102 -15.59 -3.79 -7.07
C ALA A 102 -15.19 -2.43 -7.63
N ALA A 103 -14.86 -2.36 -8.94
CA ALA A 103 -14.56 -1.11 -9.63
C ALA A 103 -15.75 -0.15 -9.58
N ARG A 104 -16.95 -0.64 -9.89
CA ARG A 104 -18.19 0.15 -9.77
C ARG A 104 -18.41 0.69 -8.36
N LEU A 105 -18.13 -0.10 -7.32
CA LEU A 105 -18.22 0.39 -5.94
C LEU A 105 -17.23 1.53 -5.63
N VAL A 106 -16.04 1.52 -6.22
CA VAL A 106 -15.07 2.63 -6.09
C VAL A 106 -15.62 3.88 -6.77
N GLU A 107 -16.10 3.73 -8.00
CA GLU A 107 -16.67 4.83 -8.81
C GLU A 107 -17.92 5.44 -8.15
N ASP A 108 -18.86 4.61 -7.70
CA ASP A 108 -20.12 5.04 -7.06
C ASP A 108 -19.90 5.89 -5.80
N VAL A 109 -18.83 5.59 -5.05
CA VAL A 109 -18.44 6.36 -3.85
C VAL A 109 -17.69 7.65 -4.22
N GLY A 110 -17.32 7.81 -5.49
CA GLY A 110 -16.61 8.97 -6.03
C GLY A 110 -15.09 8.84 -5.95
N GLY A 111 -14.56 7.62 -6.08
CA GLY A 111 -13.15 7.34 -6.24
C GLY A 111 -12.45 6.69 -5.03
N PRO A 112 -11.17 6.29 -5.20
CA PRO A 112 -10.39 5.54 -4.21
C PRO A 112 -10.33 6.19 -2.83
N ASP A 113 -9.96 7.48 -2.79
CA ASP A 113 -9.80 8.20 -1.52
C ASP A 113 -11.10 8.38 -0.76
N ARG A 114 -12.23 8.50 -1.48
CA ARG A 114 -13.54 8.60 -0.85
C ARG A 114 -13.97 7.25 -0.28
N LEU A 115 -13.70 6.15 -1.00
CA LEU A 115 -13.97 4.80 -0.50
C LEU A 115 -13.13 4.47 0.73
N ILE A 116 -11.84 4.77 0.70
CA ILE A 116 -10.93 4.62 1.86
C ILE A 116 -11.48 5.37 3.07
N ARG A 117 -11.86 6.65 2.89
CA ARG A 117 -12.43 7.48 3.96
C ARG A 117 -13.77 6.94 4.48
N ASP A 118 -14.65 6.47 3.60
CA ASP A 118 -15.93 5.85 3.99
C ASP A 118 -15.70 4.57 4.81
N VAL A 119 -14.78 3.70 4.40
CA VAL A 119 -14.45 2.49 5.16
C VAL A 119 -13.86 2.84 6.52
N ALA A 120 -12.96 3.82 6.57
CA ALA A 120 -12.31 4.28 7.80
C ALA A 120 -13.32 4.78 8.85
N ARG A 121 -14.37 5.50 8.39
CA ARG A 121 -15.43 6.03 9.27
C ARG A 121 -16.33 4.96 9.89
N ARG A 122 -16.42 3.77 9.28
CA ARG A 122 -17.32 2.70 9.74
C ARG A 122 -16.78 1.90 10.90
N GLU A 123 -15.49 2.08 11.23
CA GLU A 123 -14.82 1.39 12.33
C GLU A 123 -14.94 -0.14 12.28
N LEU A 124 -15.06 -0.70 11.07
CA LEU A 124 -15.17 -2.15 10.88
C LEU A 124 -13.78 -2.79 10.76
N THR A 125 -13.67 -4.02 11.26
CA THR A 125 -12.50 -4.84 10.99
C THR A 125 -12.44 -5.24 9.50
N LEU A 126 -11.24 -5.46 8.96
CA LEU A 126 -11.11 -5.85 7.55
C LEU A 126 -11.86 -7.16 7.22
N ARG A 127 -11.91 -8.11 8.16
CA ARG A 127 -12.66 -9.36 7.97
C ARG A 127 -14.17 -9.18 7.94
N SER A 128 -14.69 -8.12 8.56
CA SER A 128 -16.14 -7.83 8.62
C SER A 128 -16.65 -7.08 7.39
N LEU A 129 -15.76 -6.53 6.57
CA LEU A 129 -16.15 -5.97 5.29
C LEU A 129 -16.71 -7.06 4.38
N ALA A 130 -17.80 -6.73 3.67
CA ALA A 130 -18.35 -7.57 2.61
C ALA A 130 -17.26 -7.85 1.56
N PRO A 131 -17.25 -9.05 0.93
CA PRO A 131 -16.19 -9.44 -0.01
C PRO A 131 -15.95 -8.42 -1.13
N GLU A 132 -17.02 -7.90 -1.72
CA GLU A 132 -16.99 -6.94 -2.82
C GLU A 132 -16.38 -5.62 -2.36
N ARG A 133 -16.80 -5.13 -1.19
CA ARG A 133 -16.27 -3.90 -0.58
C ARG A 133 -14.82 -4.04 -0.15
N ARG A 134 -14.39 -5.24 0.22
CA ARG A 134 -13.00 -5.54 0.55
C ARG A 134 -12.12 -5.53 -0.69
N LEU A 135 -12.58 -6.11 -1.79
CA LEU A 135 -11.88 -6.04 -3.07
C LEU A 135 -11.81 -4.59 -3.57
N ALA A 136 -12.90 -3.84 -3.46
CA ALA A 136 -12.91 -2.42 -3.79
C ALA A 136 -11.90 -1.62 -2.94
N LEU A 137 -11.78 -1.94 -1.65
CA LEU A 137 -10.76 -1.35 -0.79
C LEU A 137 -9.33 -1.77 -1.20
N GLU A 138 -9.11 -3.02 -1.61
CA GLU A 138 -7.82 -3.48 -2.13
C GLU A 138 -7.42 -2.66 -3.36
N MET A 139 -8.33 -2.55 -4.35
CA MET A 139 -8.12 -1.74 -5.54
C MET A 139 -7.84 -0.26 -5.21
N ALA A 140 -8.62 0.33 -4.31
CA ALA A 140 -8.44 1.74 -3.93
C ALA A 140 -7.10 2.01 -3.23
N VAL A 141 -6.62 1.07 -2.42
CA VAL A 141 -5.33 1.19 -1.73
C VAL A 141 -4.18 0.99 -2.71
N ASP A 142 -4.31 0.07 -3.66
CA ASP A 142 -3.33 -0.16 -4.72
C ASP A 142 -3.24 1.04 -5.66
N GLU A 143 -4.37 1.58 -6.12
CA GLU A 143 -4.40 2.77 -6.98
C GLU A 143 -3.74 3.98 -6.29
N ARG A 144 -4.00 4.19 -5.00
CA ARG A 144 -3.32 5.24 -4.24
C ARG A 144 -1.81 5.02 -4.16
N ALA A 145 -1.36 3.79 -3.97
CA ALA A 145 0.07 3.46 -3.95
C ALA A 145 0.73 3.70 -5.32
N GLU A 146 0.03 3.37 -6.40
CA GLU A 146 0.49 3.63 -7.76
C GLU A 146 0.62 5.14 -8.03
N VAL A 147 -0.37 5.94 -7.63
CA VAL A 147 -0.32 7.40 -7.77
C VAL A 147 0.86 7.99 -6.99
N GLU A 148 1.05 7.61 -5.72
CA GLU A 148 2.17 8.09 -4.90
C GLU A 148 3.54 7.73 -5.50
N GLU A 149 3.66 6.56 -6.15
CA GLU A 149 4.87 6.15 -6.85
C GLU A 149 5.08 6.91 -8.16
N LEU A 150 4.02 7.21 -8.90
CA LEU A 150 4.08 8.03 -10.11
C LEU A 150 4.51 9.47 -9.78
N GLU A 151 3.96 10.05 -8.72
CA GLU A 151 4.36 11.37 -8.22
C GLU A 151 5.84 11.41 -7.84
N ARG A 152 6.33 10.37 -7.14
CA ARG A 152 7.76 10.25 -6.81
C ARG A 152 8.62 10.24 -8.06
N ARG A 153 8.27 9.43 -9.06
CA ARG A 153 9.03 9.33 -10.32
C ARG A 153 8.98 10.61 -11.13
N TRP A 154 7.85 11.29 -11.13
CA TRP A 154 7.73 12.58 -11.80
C TRP A 154 8.68 13.59 -11.14
N LYS A 155 8.68 13.69 -9.81
CA LYS A 155 9.60 14.57 -9.08
C LYS A 155 11.07 14.25 -9.39
N GLU A 156 11.44 12.97 -9.42
CA GLU A 156 12.81 12.55 -9.79
C GLU A 156 13.18 12.93 -11.23
N ALA A 157 12.22 12.87 -12.15
CA ALA A 157 12.42 13.29 -13.53
C ALA A 157 12.56 14.82 -13.66
N GLU A 158 11.81 15.59 -12.87
CA GLU A 158 11.94 17.05 -12.80
C GLU A 158 13.31 17.45 -12.25
N GLU A 159 13.76 16.83 -11.15
CA GLU A 159 15.09 17.08 -10.58
C GLU A 159 16.21 16.75 -11.58
N LEU A 160 16.04 15.70 -12.38
CA LEU A 160 17.00 15.34 -13.43
C LEU A 160 17.00 16.36 -14.58
N ALA A 161 15.84 16.86 -14.98
CA ALA A 161 15.72 17.89 -16.01
C ALA A 161 16.36 19.20 -15.57
N ASP A 162 16.13 19.63 -14.32
CA ASP A 162 16.75 20.84 -13.76
C ASP A 162 18.29 20.75 -13.76
N ILE A 163 18.85 19.57 -13.43
CA ILE A 163 20.30 19.34 -13.51
C ILE A 163 20.78 19.42 -14.97
N ALA A 164 20.05 18.83 -15.91
CA ALA A 164 20.40 18.84 -17.33
C ALA A 164 20.39 20.26 -17.91
N ASP A 165 19.36 21.07 -17.61
CA ASP A 165 19.28 22.47 -18.03
C ASP A 165 20.40 23.31 -17.41
N GLY A 166 20.73 23.05 -16.14
CA GLY A 166 21.89 23.65 -15.47
C GLY A 166 23.20 23.35 -16.20
N MET A 167 23.44 22.10 -16.63
CA MET A 167 24.65 21.76 -17.39
C MET A 167 24.65 22.34 -18.82
N LEU A 168 23.52 22.35 -19.51
CA LEU A 168 23.42 22.87 -20.88
C LEU A 168 23.62 24.40 -20.94
N SER A 169 23.21 25.13 -19.89
CA SER A 169 23.49 26.56 -19.75
C SER A 169 24.99 26.85 -19.61
N THR A 170 25.73 26.04 -18.85
CA THR A 170 27.19 26.21 -18.73
C THR A 170 27.94 25.90 -20.02
N THR A 171 27.46 24.95 -20.83
CA THR A 171 28.10 24.63 -22.12
C THR A 171 27.94 25.73 -23.16
N THR A 172 26.84 26.48 -23.13
CA THR A 172 26.61 27.61 -24.06
C THR A 172 27.47 28.82 -23.72
N GLU A 173 27.63 29.13 -22.43
CA GLU A 173 28.57 30.16 -21.96
C GLU A 173 30.03 29.79 -22.30
N LEU A 174 30.41 28.52 -22.11
CA LEU A 174 31.72 28.00 -22.47
C LEU A 174 31.99 28.05 -23.98
N GLU A 175 31.00 27.76 -24.83
CA GLU A 175 31.12 27.87 -26.29
C GLU A 175 31.29 29.32 -26.76
N GLU A 176 30.58 30.27 -26.16
CA GLU A 176 30.75 31.70 -26.46
C GLU A 176 32.11 32.23 -26.01
N GLU A 177 32.61 31.79 -24.87
CA GLU A 177 33.94 32.16 -24.37
C GLU A 177 35.06 31.54 -25.21
N LEU A 178 34.89 30.30 -25.65
CA LEU A 178 35.79 29.64 -26.60
C LEU A 178 35.83 30.37 -27.96
N ARG A 179 34.67 30.86 -28.43
CA ARG A 179 34.57 31.63 -29.69
C ARG A 179 35.28 32.97 -29.58
N ARG A 180 35.13 33.69 -28.46
CA ARG A 180 35.85 34.95 -28.20
C ARG A 180 37.36 34.75 -28.17
N LEU A 181 37.84 33.67 -27.52
CA LEU A 181 39.26 33.35 -27.48
C LEU A 181 39.82 32.99 -28.87
N LYS A 182 39.04 32.29 -29.68
CA LYS A 182 39.42 31.88 -31.03
C LYS A 182 39.47 33.05 -32.02
N ASP A 183 38.55 34.01 -31.91
CA ASP A 183 38.53 35.21 -32.76
C ASP A 183 39.52 36.31 -32.29
N GLY A 184 40.05 36.19 -31.06
CA GLY A 184 41.05 37.09 -30.47
C GLY A 184 42.51 36.63 -30.60
N LEU A 185 42.78 35.47 -31.19
CA LEU A 185 44.15 35.05 -31.52
C LEU A 185 44.54 35.57 -32.92
N PRO A 186 45.66 36.31 -33.07
CA PRO A 186 46.16 36.80 -34.35
C PRO A 186 46.68 35.69 -35.27
#